data_AF-A0A849S1H0-F1
#
_entry.id   AF-A0A849S1H0-F1
#
_cell.length_a   1.000
_cell.length_b   1.000
_cell.length_c   1.000
_cell.angle_alpha   90.00
_cell.angle_beta   90.00
_cell.angle_gamma   90.00
#
_symmetry.space_group_name_H-M   'P 1'
#
loop_
_entity.id
_entity.type
_entity.pdbx_description
1 polymer ?
#
loop_
_entity_poly.entity_id
_entity_poly.type
_entity_poly.pdbx_seq_one_letter_code
_entity_poly.pdbx_strand_id
1 'polypeptide(L)'
;MNEDAMNTLNNPVGGSDVLSIRRASDQGFSVVSVDNSVKSVVLDNSVSATAPNLTLTNDNLMASTTNFKAVDFLSSAGANKCALAVIANCSRADVFQITSIAGATLNYVSGAGGCVPGNIPASGTMASYIAGAQVFPINTTSYYVRNNAASQPSLYRRVGANASEELVEGVERMEILYGVDTATTSVESGNHGVVQYYVKADAVTDWAKVVSVRIRLLVRSDDNMARVAATPLPFNGFDIPADRRIRRVFSATIALRNRLS
;
A
#
# COMPACT_ATOMS: atom_id res chain seq x y z
N MET A 1 10.45 -5.16 -4.98
CA MET A 1 9.71 -4.72 -3.77
C MET A 1 10.49 -3.53 -3.21
N ASN A 2 9.87 -2.35 -3.12
CA ASN A 2 10.60 -1.09 -2.88
C ASN A 2 11.15 -0.99 -1.45
N GLU A 3 12.46 -0.80 -1.32
CA GLU A 3 13.17 -0.57 -0.05
C GLU A 3 12.62 0.60 0.78
N ASP A 4 12.02 1.62 0.17
CA ASP A 4 11.72 2.87 0.89
C ASP A 4 10.36 2.89 1.62
N ALA A 5 9.46 1.93 1.34
CA ALA A 5 8.35 1.67 2.26
C ALA A 5 8.88 1.09 3.58
N MET A 6 10.04 0.41 3.57
CA MET A 6 10.68 -0.13 4.78
C MET A 6 11.51 0.94 5.51
N ASN A 7 12.14 1.86 4.78
CA ASN A 7 13.04 2.89 5.33
C ASN A 7 12.33 3.97 6.19
N THR A 8 11.00 4.00 6.16
CA THR A 8 10.20 4.86 7.06
C THR A 8 9.60 4.08 8.22
N LEU A 9 9.58 2.75 8.19
CA LEU A 9 8.99 1.95 9.26
C LEU A 9 9.94 1.89 10.46
N ASN A 10 9.37 2.07 11.65
CA ASN A 10 10.16 2.11 12.88
C ASN A 10 10.63 0.70 13.24
N ASN A 11 11.88 0.37 12.88
CA ASN A 11 12.62 -0.84 13.26
C ASN A 11 11.84 -2.17 13.09
N PRO A 12 11.43 -2.52 11.86
CA PRO A 12 10.82 -3.83 11.61
C PRO A 12 11.79 -4.97 11.97
N VAL A 13 11.27 -6.09 12.47
CA VAL A 13 12.09 -7.27 12.78
C VAL A 13 12.58 -7.91 11.48
N GLY A 14 13.90 -8.06 11.35
CA GLY A 14 14.52 -8.70 10.19
C GLY A 14 13.99 -10.11 9.91
N GLY A 15 13.87 -10.45 8.63
CA GLY A 15 13.31 -11.73 8.17
C GLY A 15 11.77 -11.83 8.25
N SER A 16 11.09 -10.82 8.79
CA SER A 16 9.64 -10.68 8.65
C SER A 16 9.30 -9.82 7.45
N ASP A 17 8.26 -10.21 6.73
CA ASP A 17 7.71 -9.43 5.63
C ASP A 17 6.91 -8.23 6.15
N VAL A 18 6.67 -7.27 5.26
CA VAL A 18 5.83 -6.09 5.49
C VAL A 18 4.66 -6.13 4.51
N LEU A 19 3.44 -5.96 5.01
CA LEU A 19 2.24 -5.84 4.18
C LEU A 19 1.84 -4.37 4.07
N SER A 20 1.95 -3.78 2.88
CA SER A 20 1.44 -2.45 2.60
C SER A 20 0.22 -2.50 1.68
N ILE A 21 -0.89 -1.96 2.15
CA ILE A 21 -2.15 -1.82 1.40
C ILE A 21 -2.31 -0.35 1.02
N ARG A 22 -2.52 -0.09 -0.27
CA ARG A 22 -2.74 1.25 -0.82
C ARG A 22 -4.16 1.35 -1.34
N ARG A 23 -4.91 2.34 -0.88
CA ARG A 23 -6.29 2.57 -1.26
C ARG A 23 -6.48 4.03 -1.64
N ALA A 24 -7.12 4.27 -2.78
CA ALA A 24 -7.60 5.61 -3.12
C ALA A 24 -8.68 6.05 -2.13
N SER A 25 -8.61 7.30 -1.69
CA SER A 25 -9.66 7.91 -0.86
C SER A 25 -10.99 7.90 -1.59
N ASP A 26 -12.07 7.89 -0.83
CA ASP A 26 -13.44 8.08 -1.32
C ASP A 26 -13.70 9.55 -1.69
N GLN A 27 -12.83 10.47 -1.25
CA GLN A 27 -12.89 11.89 -1.55
C GLN A 27 -11.77 12.28 -2.52
N GLY A 28 -12.09 13.12 -3.50
CA GLY A 28 -11.16 13.58 -4.52
C GLY A 28 -11.47 14.99 -5.00
N PHE A 29 -10.60 15.50 -5.87
CA PHE A 29 -10.70 16.83 -6.46
C PHE A 29 -10.92 16.72 -7.96
N SER A 30 -11.77 17.58 -8.52
CA SER A 30 -11.92 17.73 -9.96
C SER A 30 -10.63 18.28 -10.57
N VAL A 31 -10.27 17.78 -11.73
CA VAL A 31 -9.14 18.26 -12.54
C VAL A 31 -9.65 19.32 -13.49
N VAL A 32 -8.92 20.43 -13.61
CA VAL A 32 -9.12 21.45 -14.66
C VAL A 32 -8.32 21.07 -15.89
N SER A 33 -7.03 20.79 -15.71
CA SER A 33 -6.11 20.46 -16.79
C SER A 33 -4.94 19.64 -16.29
N VAL A 34 -4.42 18.77 -17.16
CA VAL A 34 -3.09 18.17 -17.01
C VAL A 34 -2.18 18.75 -18.08
N ASP A 35 -1.10 19.40 -17.66
CA ASP A 35 -0.05 19.84 -18.57
C ASP A 35 1.15 18.90 -18.45
N ASN A 36 1.19 17.95 -19.37
CA ASN A 36 2.27 16.98 -19.47
C ASN A 36 3.62 17.59 -19.90
N SER A 37 3.65 18.83 -20.42
CA SER A 37 4.90 19.51 -20.79
C SER A 37 5.64 20.04 -19.57
N VAL A 38 4.90 20.59 -18.59
CA VAL A 38 5.44 21.05 -17.30
C VAL A 38 5.19 20.08 -16.14
N LYS A 39 4.57 18.93 -16.41
CA LYS A 39 4.28 17.85 -15.46
C LYS A 39 3.45 18.33 -14.27
N SER A 40 2.31 18.95 -14.57
CA SER A 40 1.39 19.48 -13.57
C SER A 40 -0.03 18.97 -13.77
N VAL A 41 -0.72 18.77 -12.65
CA VAL A 41 -2.16 18.56 -12.58
C VAL A 41 -2.75 19.76 -11.86
N VAL A 42 -3.59 20.54 -12.55
CA VAL A 42 -4.28 21.69 -11.97
C VAL A 42 -5.66 21.24 -11.52
N LEU A 43 -5.95 21.41 -10.24
CA LEU A 43 -7.24 21.05 -9.65
C LEU A 43 -8.20 22.24 -9.69
N ASP A 44 -9.49 21.93 -9.75
CA ASP A 44 -10.54 22.93 -9.77
C ASP A 44 -10.57 23.71 -8.47
N ASN A 45 -10.45 25.03 -8.62
CA ASN A 45 -10.52 26.00 -7.54
C ASN A 45 -11.81 26.84 -7.67
N SER A 46 -12.83 26.30 -8.33
CA SER A 46 -14.16 26.87 -8.53
C SER A 46 -15.21 25.74 -8.46
N VAL A 47 -16.46 26.02 -8.09
CA VAL A 47 -17.43 24.96 -7.75
C VAL A 47 -18.69 25.09 -8.59
N SER A 48 -19.17 23.97 -9.11
CA SER A 48 -20.61 23.72 -9.23
C SER A 48 -20.92 22.25 -8.90
N ALA A 49 -21.67 22.03 -7.83
CA ALA A 49 -21.90 20.71 -7.23
C ALA A 49 -23.24 20.09 -7.68
N THR A 50 -23.22 18.80 -8.04
CA THR A 50 -24.38 17.91 -7.94
C THR A 50 -23.90 16.48 -7.70
N ALA A 51 -23.78 16.08 -6.43
CA ALA A 51 -23.68 14.67 -6.03
C ALA A 51 -24.48 14.44 -4.73
N PRO A 52 -25.37 13.43 -4.66
CA PRO A 52 -26.46 13.38 -3.68
C PRO A 52 -26.10 12.97 -2.24
N ASN A 53 -24.84 12.68 -1.90
CA ASN A 53 -24.47 12.15 -0.57
C ASN A 53 -23.23 12.79 0.07
N LEU A 54 -22.89 14.01 -0.35
CA LEU A 54 -21.76 14.75 0.21
C LEU A 54 -22.29 16.00 0.92
N THR A 55 -22.48 15.94 2.23
CA THR A 55 -22.79 17.14 3.04
C THR A 55 -21.49 17.86 3.35
N LEU A 56 -20.94 18.52 2.33
CA LEU A 56 -19.93 19.57 2.52
C LEU A 56 -20.69 20.89 2.65
N THR A 57 -20.47 21.61 3.74
CA THR A 57 -21.07 22.95 3.91
C THR A 57 -20.56 23.87 2.79
N ASN A 58 -21.44 24.76 2.33
CA ASN A 58 -21.31 25.57 1.11
C ASN A 58 -20.10 26.54 1.07
N ASP A 59 -19.17 26.47 2.02
CA ASP A 59 -17.92 27.24 2.03
C ASP A 59 -16.71 26.45 1.48
N ASN A 60 -16.89 25.18 1.07
CA ASN A 60 -15.77 24.23 1.09
C ASN A 60 -15.63 23.29 -0.13
N LEU A 61 -15.53 23.86 -1.33
CA LEU A 61 -15.14 23.08 -2.52
C LEU A 61 -14.09 23.79 -3.40
N MET A 62 -13.21 24.59 -2.78
CA MET A 62 -11.98 25.10 -3.38
C MET A 62 -10.84 24.09 -3.17
N ALA A 63 -9.96 23.86 -4.14
CA ALA A 63 -8.67 23.19 -3.94
C ALA A 63 -7.75 24.02 -3.03
N SER A 64 -8.05 23.99 -1.73
CA SER A 64 -7.36 24.74 -0.68
C SER A 64 -6.49 23.83 0.18
N THR A 65 -5.51 24.42 0.87
CA THR A 65 -4.70 23.69 1.86
C THR A 65 -5.56 23.04 2.94
N THR A 66 -6.67 23.67 3.35
CA THR A 66 -7.63 23.12 4.31
C THR A 66 -8.28 21.85 3.79
N ASN A 67 -8.73 21.84 2.54
CA ASN A 67 -9.42 20.68 1.96
C ASN A 67 -8.46 19.56 1.62
N PHE A 68 -7.26 19.88 1.14
CA PHE A 68 -6.21 18.89 1.00
C PHE A 68 -5.84 18.24 2.34
N LYS A 69 -5.80 19.02 3.44
CA LYS A 69 -5.61 18.46 4.79
C LYS A 69 -6.78 17.57 5.19
N ALA A 70 -8.02 17.99 4.92
CA ALA A 70 -9.22 17.25 5.30
C ALA A 70 -9.32 15.86 4.65
N VAL A 71 -8.73 15.65 3.47
CA VAL A 71 -8.71 14.35 2.78
C VAL A 71 -7.34 13.64 2.89
N ASP A 72 -6.52 14.01 3.88
CA ASP A 72 -5.17 13.48 4.14
C ASP A 72 -4.18 13.62 2.97
N PHE A 73 -4.48 14.48 1.99
CA PHE A 73 -3.56 14.86 0.93
C PHE A 73 -2.46 15.79 1.46
N LEU A 74 -2.79 16.60 2.49
CA LEU A 74 -1.84 17.43 3.20
C LEU A 74 -1.64 17.04 4.69
N SER A 75 -0.41 16.75 5.12
CA SER A 75 -0.01 16.79 6.53
C SER A 75 -0.23 18.16 7.19
N SER A 76 -0.30 18.21 8.53
CA SER A 76 -0.42 19.44 9.31
C SER A 76 0.67 20.48 8.99
N ALA A 77 1.86 20.02 8.59
CA ALA A 77 3.02 20.81 8.18
C ALA A 77 3.04 21.23 6.69
N GLY A 78 2.00 20.92 5.90
CA GLY A 78 1.82 21.47 4.56
C GLY A 78 2.72 20.92 3.44
N ALA A 79 3.47 19.83 3.65
CA ALA A 79 4.31 19.22 2.62
C ALA A 79 3.99 17.73 2.46
N ASN A 80 3.53 17.35 1.26
CA ASN A 80 3.19 15.95 0.91
C ASN A 80 3.93 15.55 -0.34
N LYS A 81 5.19 16.01 -0.39
CA LYS A 81 6.19 15.49 -1.29
C LYS A 81 6.26 13.98 -1.10
N CYS A 82 6.32 13.26 -2.22
CA CYS A 82 6.32 11.81 -2.31
C CYS A 82 5.00 11.10 -1.98
N ALA A 83 3.91 11.84 -1.72
CA ALA A 83 2.58 11.24 -1.62
C ALA A 83 2.15 10.63 -2.97
N LEU A 84 1.38 9.55 -2.90
CA LEU A 84 0.81 8.90 -4.06
C LEU A 84 -0.62 9.41 -4.26
N ALA A 85 -1.01 9.58 -5.52
CA ALA A 85 -2.36 9.86 -5.91
C ALA A 85 -2.75 9.03 -7.14
N VAL A 86 -4.04 8.83 -7.33
CA VAL A 86 -4.60 8.31 -8.57
C VAL A 86 -5.37 9.41 -9.26
N ILE A 87 -5.11 9.62 -10.54
CA ILE A 87 -5.98 10.40 -11.41
C ILE A 87 -6.82 9.42 -12.23
N ALA A 88 -8.10 9.71 -12.42
CA ALA A 88 -8.99 8.83 -13.17
C ALA A 88 -10.09 9.59 -13.90
N ASN A 89 -10.56 8.99 -14.98
CA ASN A 89 -11.84 9.29 -15.61
C ASN A 89 -12.63 7.97 -15.81
N CYS A 90 -13.73 8.01 -16.55
CA CYS A 90 -14.57 6.82 -16.78
C CYS A 90 -13.87 5.67 -17.53
N SER A 91 -12.73 5.94 -18.19
CA SER A 91 -12.07 4.98 -19.10
C SER A 91 -10.69 4.55 -18.64
N ARG A 92 -9.99 5.36 -17.84
CA ARG A 92 -8.58 5.17 -17.48
C ARG A 92 -8.28 5.72 -16.09
N ALA A 93 -7.26 5.15 -15.47
CA ALA A 93 -6.69 5.66 -14.23
C ALA A 93 -5.17 5.49 -14.23
N ASP A 94 -4.45 6.51 -13.76
CA ASP A 94 -3.00 6.49 -13.60
C ASP A 94 -2.62 6.80 -12.15
N VAL A 95 -1.69 6.02 -11.60
CA VAL A 95 -1.08 6.31 -10.30
C VAL A 95 0.18 7.14 -10.52
N PHE A 96 0.32 8.21 -9.75
CA PHE A 96 1.49 9.07 -9.80
C PHE A 96 1.93 9.50 -8.40
N GLN A 97 3.20 9.81 -8.29
CA GLN A 97 3.85 10.34 -7.11
C GLN A 97 4.05 11.84 -7.26
N ILE A 98 3.54 12.58 -6.29
CA ILE A 98 3.57 14.04 -6.25
C ILE A 98 4.94 14.48 -5.74
N THR A 99 5.60 15.37 -6.47
CA THR A 99 6.90 15.91 -6.08
C THR A 99 6.80 17.22 -5.34
N SER A 100 5.78 18.02 -5.65
CA SER A 100 5.46 19.25 -4.91
C SER A 100 4.01 19.66 -5.11
N ILE A 101 3.51 20.50 -4.22
CA ILE A 101 2.16 21.08 -4.26
C ILE A 101 2.32 22.59 -4.17
N ALA A 102 1.72 23.32 -5.10
CA ALA A 102 1.74 24.79 -5.16
C ALA A 102 0.33 25.32 -5.44
N GLY A 103 -0.33 25.85 -4.41
CA GLY A 103 -1.75 26.20 -4.49
C GLY A 103 -2.58 24.97 -4.86
N ALA A 104 -3.40 25.09 -5.92
CA ALA A 104 -4.20 23.99 -6.48
C ALA A 104 -3.45 23.10 -7.48
N THR A 105 -2.14 23.31 -7.66
CA THR A 105 -1.33 22.56 -8.63
C THR A 105 -0.55 21.45 -7.96
N LEU A 106 -0.74 20.23 -8.44
CA LEU A 106 0.07 19.06 -8.09
C LEU A 106 1.15 18.87 -9.15
N ASN A 107 2.42 19.00 -8.76
CA ASN A 107 3.52 18.74 -9.68
C ASN A 107 4.01 17.30 -9.52
N TYR A 108 4.45 16.73 -10.63
CA TYR A 108 5.15 15.46 -10.69
C TYR A 108 6.40 15.64 -11.56
N VAL A 109 7.33 14.70 -11.48
CA VAL A 109 8.46 14.64 -12.42
C VAL A 109 8.64 13.21 -12.89
N SER A 110 9.27 13.02 -14.05
CA SER A 110 9.71 11.71 -14.49
C SER A 110 10.84 11.17 -13.61
N GLY A 111 10.81 9.88 -13.27
CA GLY A 111 11.78 9.29 -12.36
C GLY A 111 11.51 9.65 -10.90
N ALA A 112 12.56 9.54 -10.08
CA ALA A 112 12.46 9.70 -8.63
C ALA A 112 12.02 11.10 -8.18
N GLY A 113 12.60 12.18 -8.74
CA GLY A 113 12.31 13.53 -8.24
C GLY A 113 12.64 13.75 -6.75
N GLY A 114 13.55 12.93 -6.21
CA GLY A 114 13.82 12.86 -4.77
C GLY A 114 12.78 12.08 -3.97
N CYS A 115 11.98 11.24 -4.62
CA CYS A 115 11.02 10.31 -4.07
C CYS A 115 11.28 8.89 -4.59
N VAL A 116 11.01 7.87 -3.78
CA VAL A 116 11.13 6.45 -4.16
C VAL A 116 9.74 5.80 -4.06
N PRO A 117 9.31 4.97 -5.03
CA PRO A 117 10.03 4.52 -6.23
C PRO A 117 10.21 5.59 -7.31
N GLY A 118 9.54 6.74 -7.19
CA GLY A 118 9.43 7.71 -8.26
C GLY A 118 8.31 7.38 -9.24
N ASN A 119 8.11 8.28 -10.20
CA ASN A 119 7.29 8.02 -11.36
C ASN A 119 8.10 7.30 -12.44
N ILE A 120 7.43 6.56 -13.31
CA ILE A 120 8.08 5.85 -14.41
C ILE A 120 8.84 6.85 -15.30
N PRO A 121 10.11 6.58 -15.69
CA PRO A 121 10.88 7.50 -16.51
C PRO A 121 10.30 7.62 -17.93
N ALA A 122 9.81 8.82 -18.25
CA ALA A 122 9.61 9.43 -19.57
C ALA A 122 8.76 8.73 -20.67
N SER A 123 8.56 7.41 -20.69
CA SER A 123 7.76 6.73 -21.75
C SER A 123 6.35 6.32 -21.33
N GLY A 124 6.01 6.52 -20.06
CA GLY A 124 4.65 6.37 -19.52
C GLY A 124 4.20 7.69 -18.89
N THR A 125 4.10 8.75 -19.69
CA THR A 125 3.36 9.95 -19.28
C THR A 125 1.99 9.52 -18.76
N MET A 126 1.57 10.07 -17.61
CA MET A 126 0.16 10.05 -17.23
C MET A 126 -0.65 10.42 -18.47
N ALA A 127 -1.74 9.69 -18.72
CA ALA A 127 -2.61 9.99 -19.85
C ALA A 127 -3.00 11.47 -19.81
N SER A 128 -3.32 12.05 -20.98
CA SER A 128 -3.88 13.39 -20.99
C SER A 128 -5.26 13.34 -20.34
N TYR A 129 -5.42 14.00 -19.19
CA TYR A 129 -6.71 14.21 -18.56
C TYR A 129 -7.16 15.65 -18.80
N ILE A 130 -8.44 15.81 -19.07
CA ILE A 130 -9.12 17.09 -19.27
C ILE A 130 -10.11 17.34 -18.13
N ALA A 131 -10.79 18.49 -18.17
CA ALA A 131 -11.90 18.80 -17.28
C ALA A 131 -12.89 17.63 -17.16
N GLY A 132 -13.23 17.25 -15.92
CA GLY A 132 -14.10 16.12 -15.59
C GLY A 132 -13.36 14.85 -15.13
N ALA A 133 -12.03 14.81 -15.24
CA ALA A 133 -11.23 13.83 -14.50
C ALA A 133 -11.17 14.18 -13.00
N GLN A 134 -10.86 13.20 -12.16
CA GLN A 134 -10.74 13.37 -10.72
C GLN A 134 -9.40 12.84 -10.22
N VAL A 135 -8.85 13.51 -9.19
CA VAL A 135 -7.66 13.06 -8.46
C VAL A 135 -8.06 12.66 -7.06
N PHE A 136 -7.59 11.50 -6.62
CA PHE A 136 -7.80 10.97 -5.28
C PHE A 136 -6.45 10.72 -4.58
N PRO A 137 -6.28 11.13 -3.32
CA PRO A 137 -5.14 10.71 -2.52
C PRO A 137 -5.12 9.20 -2.38
N ILE A 138 -3.93 8.61 -2.32
CA ILE A 138 -3.75 7.21 -1.94
C ILE A 138 -3.26 7.13 -0.51
N ASN A 139 -4.09 6.54 0.34
CA ASN A 139 -3.76 6.22 1.72
C ASN A 139 -3.05 4.87 1.78
N THR A 140 -1.92 4.83 2.49
CA THR A 140 -1.13 3.61 2.69
C THR A 140 -1.29 3.13 4.13
N THR A 141 -1.69 1.88 4.31
CA THR A 141 -1.65 1.20 5.61
C THR A 141 -0.61 0.09 5.55
N SER A 142 0.37 0.13 6.44
CA SER A 142 1.42 -0.88 6.54
C SER A 142 1.28 -1.69 7.82
N TYR A 143 1.36 -3.00 7.70
CA TYR A 143 1.43 -3.96 8.81
C TYR A 143 2.83 -4.57 8.83
N TYR A 144 3.43 -4.65 10.01
CA TYR A 144 4.78 -5.17 10.17
C TYR A 144 5.03 -5.59 11.61
N VAL A 145 6.00 -6.50 11.79
CA VAL A 145 6.41 -6.95 13.13
C VAL A 145 7.56 -6.07 13.61
N ARG A 146 7.49 -5.59 14.86
CA ARG A 146 8.60 -4.93 15.57
C ARG A 146 8.57 -5.30 17.05
N ASN A 147 9.66 -5.05 17.77
CA ASN A 147 9.65 -5.19 19.22
C ASN A 147 8.91 -4.00 19.87
N ASN A 148 8.02 -4.30 20.83
CA ASN A 148 7.36 -3.32 21.67
C ASN A 148 8.31 -2.77 22.76
N ALA A 149 7.79 -1.88 23.61
CA ALA A 149 8.59 -1.24 24.68
C ALA A 149 9.17 -2.24 25.70
N ALA A 150 8.54 -3.41 25.86
CA ALA A 150 9.01 -4.50 26.70
C ALA A 150 9.95 -5.48 25.97
N SER A 151 10.42 -5.13 24.76
CA SER A 151 11.23 -5.99 23.89
C SER A 151 10.54 -7.30 23.47
N GLN A 152 9.21 -7.32 23.47
CA GLN A 152 8.42 -8.43 22.94
C GLN A 152 8.06 -8.17 21.48
N PRO A 153 8.12 -9.17 20.60
CA PRO A 153 7.73 -8.97 19.21
C PRO A 153 6.21 -8.88 19.10
N SER A 154 5.74 -7.85 18.40
CA SER A 154 4.32 -7.56 18.23
C SER A 154 4.03 -7.13 16.80
N LEU A 155 2.78 -7.34 16.37
CA LEU A 155 2.27 -6.82 15.11
C LEU A 155 1.87 -5.36 15.30
N TYR A 156 2.39 -4.51 14.44
CA TYR A 156 2.08 -3.10 14.38
C TYR A 156 1.36 -2.73 13.10
N ARG A 157 0.53 -1.68 13.18
CA ARG A 157 -0.07 -1.00 12.04
C ARG A 157 0.40 0.43 11.98
N ARG A 158 0.68 0.91 10.77
CA ARG A 158 0.95 2.32 10.50
C ARG A 158 0.05 2.81 9.37
N VAL A 159 -0.58 3.96 9.56
CA VAL A 159 -1.42 4.62 8.55
C VAL A 159 -0.74 5.90 8.09
N GLY A 160 -0.37 5.96 6.81
CA GLY A 160 0.34 7.10 6.23
C GLY A 160 1.63 7.42 7.00
N ALA A 161 1.78 8.69 7.39
CA ALA A 161 2.92 9.17 8.17
C ALA A 161 2.74 9.03 9.69
N ASN A 162 1.57 8.60 10.17
CA ASN A 162 1.25 8.55 11.59
C ASN A 162 2.19 7.63 12.38
N ALA A 163 2.18 7.78 13.71
CA ALA A 163 2.86 6.87 14.60
C ALA A 163 2.28 5.45 14.46
N SER A 164 3.15 4.45 14.62
CA SER A 164 2.73 3.06 14.55
C SER A 164 2.01 2.63 15.82
N GLU A 165 0.90 1.93 15.66
CA GLU A 165 0.03 1.42 16.71
C GLU A 165 0.27 -0.09 16.89
N GLU A 166 0.43 -0.53 18.14
CA GLU A 166 0.52 -1.95 18.46
C GLU A 166 -0.87 -2.58 18.37
N LEU A 167 -1.00 -3.65 17.59
CA LEU A 167 -2.27 -4.36 17.45
C LEU A 167 -2.33 -5.63 18.28
N VAL A 168 -1.26 -6.43 18.23
CA VAL A 168 -1.23 -7.76 18.82
C VAL A 168 0.18 -8.05 19.31
N GLU A 169 0.33 -8.25 20.62
CA GLU A 169 1.56 -8.76 21.24
C GLU A 169 1.78 -10.24 20.92
N GLY A 170 3.04 -10.69 20.92
CA GLY A 170 3.41 -12.09 20.72
C GLY A 170 3.48 -12.53 19.26
N VAL A 171 3.24 -11.63 18.29
CA VAL A 171 3.47 -11.92 16.87
C VAL A 171 4.96 -11.80 16.57
N GLU A 172 5.62 -12.95 16.39
CA GLU A 172 7.07 -13.06 16.28
C GLU A 172 7.57 -12.88 14.83
N ARG A 173 6.80 -13.35 13.85
CA ARG A 173 7.13 -13.27 12.41
C ARG A 173 5.87 -13.11 11.57
N MET A 174 6.00 -12.39 10.46
CA MET A 174 5.04 -12.38 9.37
C MET A 174 5.71 -12.85 8.07
N GLU A 175 5.03 -13.70 7.30
CA GLU A 175 5.44 -14.13 5.96
C GLU A 175 4.27 -13.93 4.99
N ILE A 176 4.58 -13.46 3.80
CA ILE A 176 3.64 -13.21 2.71
C ILE A 176 4.08 -14.03 1.50
N LEU A 177 3.20 -14.92 1.06
CA LEU A 177 3.40 -15.75 -0.13
C LEU A 177 2.39 -15.37 -1.20
N TYR A 178 2.81 -15.43 -2.45
CA TYR A 178 2.03 -15.04 -3.62
C TYR A 178 1.59 -16.29 -4.38
N GLY A 179 0.29 -16.44 -4.55
CA GLY A 179 -0.31 -17.52 -5.32
C GLY A 179 -0.27 -17.18 -6.80
N VAL A 180 0.52 -17.93 -7.57
CA VAL A 180 0.74 -17.71 -9.00
C VAL A 180 -0.10 -18.70 -9.81
N ASP A 181 -0.82 -18.18 -10.81
CA ASP A 181 -1.46 -18.95 -11.85
C ASP A 181 -0.50 -19.17 -13.02
N THR A 182 0.00 -20.39 -13.15
CA THR A 182 0.91 -20.84 -14.19
C THR A 182 0.24 -21.65 -15.29
N ALA A 183 -1.09 -21.70 -15.34
CA ALA A 183 -1.78 -22.38 -16.42
C ALA A 183 -1.33 -21.81 -17.78
N THR A 184 -0.62 -22.62 -18.56
CA THR A 184 -0.11 -22.26 -19.90
C THR A 184 -1.05 -22.73 -21.02
N THR A 185 -2.16 -23.39 -20.69
CA THR A 185 -3.06 -23.99 -21.67
C THR A 185 -4.31 -23.13 -21.88
N SER A 186 -4.69 -23.01 -23.14
CA SER A 186 -5.80 -22.23 -23.69
C SER A 186 -7.08 -22.24 -22.85
N VAL A 187 -7.89 -21.20 -23.06
CA VAL A 187 -9.20 -20.90 -22.45
C VAL A 187 -10.17 -22.10 -22.44
N GLU A 188 -9.89 -23.16 -23.20
CA GLU A 188 -10.72 -24.37 -23.27
C GLU A 188 -10.60 -25.32 -22.07
N SER A 189 -9.56 -25.21 -21.23
CA SER A 189 -9.37 -26.12 -20.08
C SER A 189 -9.95 -25.60 -18.75
N GLY A 190 -10.64 -24.45 -18.72
CA GLY A 190 -11.41 -23.99 -17.55
C GLY A 190 -10.63 -23.66 -16.26
N ASN A 191 -9.29 -23.72 -16.26
CA ASN A 191 -8.44 -23.56 -15.07
C ASN A 191 -7.78 -22.17 -14.94
N HIS A 192 -8.23 -21.17 -15.70
CA HIS A 192 -7.72 -19.81 -15.60
C HIS A 192 -8.21 -19.19 -14.28
N GLY A 193 -7.30 -18.61 -13.50
CA GLY A 193 -7.58 -18.01 -12.19
C GLY A 193 -7.37 -18.94 -10.98
N VAL A 194 -6.80 -20.14 -11.18
CA VAL A 194 -6.51 -21.09 -10.09
C VAL A 194 -5.03 -21.03 -9.70
N VAL A 195 -4.75 -21.01 -8.40
CA VAL A 195 -3.36 -21.00 -7.88
C VAL A 195 -2.75 -22.40 -7.98
N GLN A 196 -1.58 -22.55 -8.60
CA GLN A 196 -0.84 -23.82 -8.56
C GLN A 196 0.20 -23.86 -7.44
N TYR A 197 0.84 -22.73 -7.12
CA TYR A 197 1.84 -22.67 -6.05
C TYR A 197 1.89 -21.30 -5.37
N TYR A 198 2.38 -21.30 -4.13
CA TYR A 198 2.67 -20.11 -3.34
C TYR A 198 4.17 -19.90 -3.23
N VAL A 199 4.66 -18.74 -3.66
CA VAL A 199 6.09 -18.41 -3.68
C VAL A 199 6.36 -17.09 -2.95
N LYS A 200 7.60 -16.89 -2.51
CA LYS A 200 8.08 -15.59 -2.01
C LYS A 200 8.12 -14.57 -3.15
N ALA A 201 8.11 -13.29 -2.79
CA ALA A 201 8.07 -12.19 -3.77
C ALA A 201 9.24 -12.21 -4.78
N ASP A 202 10.43 -12.58 -4.34
CA ASP A 202 11.65 -12.67 -5.15
C ASP A 202 11.62 -13.83 -6.16
N ALA A 203 10.78 -14.84 -5.91
CA ALA A 203 10.54 -15.96 -6.81
C ALA A 203 9.36 -15.75 -7.77
N VAL A 204 8.66 -14.60 -7.71
CA VAL A 204 7.62 -14.25 -8.68
C VAL A 204 8.27 -13.70 -9.96
N THR A 205 8.20 -14.47 -11.04
CA THR A 205 8.75 -14.09 -12.35
C THR A 205 7.81 -13.22 -13.17
N ASP A 206 6.50 -13.39 -12.99
CA ASP A 206 5.46 -12.63 -13.68
C ASP A 206 4.36 -12.21 -12.69
N TRP A 207 4.37 -10.93 -12.33
CA TRP A 207 3.39 -10.35 -11.41
C TRP A 207 1.97 -10.25 -12.00
N ALA A 208 1.83 -10.35 -13.33
CA ALA A 208 0.51 -10.39 -13.96
C ALA A 208 -0.23 -11.70 -13.65
N LYS A 209 0.50 -12.77 -13.30
CA LYS A 209 -0.03 -14.10 -12.98
C LYS A 209 -0.34 -14.31 -11.49
N VAL A 210 -0.14 -13.31 -10.64
CA VAL A 210 -0.46 -13.42 -9.22
C VAL A 210 -1.97 -13.21 -9.00
N VAL A 211 -2.65 -14.23 -8.49
CA VAL A 211 -4.13 -14.24 -8.32
C VAL A 211 -4.56 -14.33 -6.85
N SER A 212 -3.64 -14.60 -5.93
CA SER A 212 -3.94 -14.58 -4.49
C SER A 212 -2.71 -14.25 -3.65
N VAL A 213 -2.94 -13.90 -2.38
CA VAL A 213 -1.91 -13.67 -1.37
C VAL A 213 -2.24 -14.52 -0.15
N ARG A 214 -1.23 -15.20 0.40
CA ARG A 214 -1.32 -15.92 1.66
C ARG A 214 -0.44 -15.24 2.71
N ILE A 215 -1.06 -14.83 3.80
CA ILE A 215 -0.39 -14.22 4.95
C ILE A 215 -0.27 -15.28 6.03
N ARG A 216 0.93 -15.45 6.59
CA ARG A 216 1.22 -16.37 7.69
C ARG A 216 1.82 -15.59 8.86
N LEU A 217 1.27 -15.78 10.05
CA LEU A 217 1.77 -15.19 11.28
C LEU A 217 2.26 -16.28 12.21
N LEU A 218 3.51 -16.18 12.66
CA LEU A 218 4.04 -16.99 13.76
C LEU A 218 3.76 -16.24 15.06
N VAL A 219 2.95 -16.84 15.92
CA VAL A 219 2.55 -16.27 17.21
C VAL A 219 3.14 -17.13 18.32
N ARG A 220 3.68 -16.51 19.36
CA ARG A 220 4.26 -17.18 20.53
C ARG A 220 3.52 -16.80 21.81
N SER A 221 3.55 -17.69 22.81
CA SER A 221 3.14 -17.34 24.18
C SER A 221 4.12 -16.35 24.81
N ASP A 222 3.62 -15.47 25.67
CA ASP A 222 4.46 -14.50 26.39
C ASP A 222 5.45 -15.23 27.30
N ASP A 223 4.93 -16.23 28.02
CA ASP A 223 5.68 -17.04 28.98
C ASP A 223 6.26 -18.33 28.41
N ASN A 224 7.27 -18.83 29.12
CA ASN A 224 7.87 -20.15 28.93
C ASN A 224 6.96 -21.25 29.48
N MET A 225 5.89 -21.55 28.73
CA MET A 225 4.83 -22.47 29.15
C MET A 225 5.09 -23.94 28.80
N ALA A 226 6.03 -24.23 27.90
CA ALA A 226 6.35 -25.60 27.51
C ALA A 226 7.26 -26.29 28.55
N ARG A 227 7.05 -27.60 28.79
CA ARG A 227 7.91 -28.40 29.69
C ARG A 227 9.31 -28.63 29.13
N VAL A 228 9.44 -28.67 27.80
CA VAL A 228 10.68 -28.87 27.06
C VAL A 228 10.81 -27.74 26.04
N ALA A 229 12.03 -27.32 25.73
CA ALA A 229 12.26 -26.33 24.67
C ALA A 229 11.74 -26.86 23.33
N ALA A 230 11.11 -25.99 22.54
CA ALA A 230 10.65 -26.36 21.21
C ALA A 230 11.85 -26.77 20.35
N THR A 231 11.69 -27.84 19.56
CA THR A 231 12.64 -28.13 18.48
C THR A 231 12.54 -27.00 17.45
N PRO A 232 13.66 -26.40 17.02
CA PRO A 232 13.64 -25.39 15.97
C PRO A 232 12.91 -25.94 14.74
N LEU A 233 11.83 -25.27 14.34
CA LEU A 233 11.17 -25.51 13.06
C LEU A 233 11.41 -24.28 12.19
N PRO A 234 11.86 -24.45 10.95
CA PRO A 234 12.09 -23.30 10.09
C PRO A 234 10.76 -22.64 9.73
N PHE A 235 10.66 -21.34 9.96
CA PHE A 235 9.59 -20.50 9.43
C PHE A 235 10.21 -19.46 8.50
N ASN A 236 9.92 -19.52 7.20
CA ASN A 236 10.53 -18.62 6.20
C ASN A 236 12.08 -18.68 6.14
N GLY A 237 12.70 -19.79 6.53
CA GLY A 237 14.17 -19.90 6.65
C GLY A 237 14.74 -19.25 7.93
N PHE A 238 13.89 -18.85 8.87
CA PHE A 238 14.28 -18.45 10.21
C PHE A 238 14.26 -19.64 11.16
N ASP A 239 15.38 -19.86 11.84
CA ASP A 239 15.48 -20.84 12.93
C ASP A 239 14.79 -20.30 14.17
N ILE A 240 13.71 -20.98 14.58
CA ILE A 240 13.02 -20.66 15.82
C ILE A 240 13.98 -20.91 16.99
N PRO A 241 14.15 -19.93 17.91
CA PRO A 241 15.00 -20.12 19.09
C PRO A 241 14.57 -21.33 19.92
N ALA A 242 15.55 -22.06 20.44
CA ALA A 242 15.31 -23.16 21.38
C ALA A 242 14.90 -22.63 22.76
N ASP A 243 13.68 -22.10 22.87
CA ASP A 243 13.06 -21.65 24.12
C ASP A 243 11.81 -22.49 24.46
N ARG A 244 11.17 -22.19 25.60
CA ARG A 244 9.97 -22.91 26.08
C ARG A 244 8.68 -22.18 25.74
N ARG A 245 8.69 -21.29 24.75
CA ARG A 245 7.47 -20.61 24.29
C ARG A 245 6.70 -21.53 23.34
N ILE A 246 5.39 -21.58 23.55
CA ILE A 246 4.49 -22.30 22.65
C ILE A 246 4.27 -21.42 21.43
N ARG A 247 4.48 -21.98 20.24
CA ARG A 247 4.29 -21.26 18.97
C ARG A 247 3.19 -21.88 18.14
N ARG A 248 2.41 -21.03 17.45
CA ARG A 248 1.38 -21.44 16.50
C ARG A 248 1.47 -20.58 15.24
N VAL A 249 1.23 -21.21 14.10
CA VAL A 249 1.12 -20.49 12.82
C VAL A 249 -0.35 -20.30 12.49
N PHE A 250 -0.75 -19.05 12.29
CA PHE A 250 -2.05 -18.69 11.73
C PHE A 250 -1.87 -18.29 10.28
N SER A 251 -2.80 -18.68 9.41
CA SER A 251 -2.74 -18.35 7.99
C SER A 251 -4.07 -17.87 7.44
N ALA A 252 -4.04 -16.82 6.62
CA ALA A 252 -5.17 -16.34 5.84
C ALA A 252 -4.79 -16.30 4.35
N THR A 253 -5.69 -16.72 3.47
CA THR A 253 -5.51 -16.65 2.01
C THR A 253 -6.59 -15.75 1.42
N ILE A 254 -6.17 -14.78 0.60
CA ILE A 254 -7.01 -13.75 0.02
C ILE A 254 -6.88 -13.78 -1.50
N ALA A 255 -7.99 -13.94 -2.22
CA ALA A 255 -8.03 -13.86 -3.67
C ALA A 255 -8.00 -12.40 -4.17
N LEU A 256 -7.27 -12.13 -5.25
CA LEU A 256 -7.14 -10.81 -5.87
C LEU A 256 -8.12 -10.69 -7.04
N ARG A 257 -9.34 -10.19 -6.77
CA ARG A 257 -10.43 -10.12 -7.76
C ARG A 257 -10.15 -9.23 -8.98
N ASN A 258 -9.20 -8.30 -8.89
CA ASN A 258 -8.85 -7.44 -10.03
C ASN A 258 -8.03 -8.16 -11.12
N ARG A 259 -7.85 -9.49 -11.01
CA ARG A 259 -7.19 -10.36 -11.99
C ARG A 259 -7.94 -11.70 -12.23
N LEU A 260 -9.19 -11.83 -11.80
CA LEU A 260 -10.02 -13.04 -11.97
C LEU A 260 -11.11 -12.85 -13.06
N SER A 261 -10.79 -12.12 -14.13
CA SER A 261 -11.68 -11.88 -15.27
C SER A 261 -11.27 -12.68 -16.49
#